data_AF-A0AAN7YAV5-F1
#
_entry.id   AF-A0AAN7YAV5-F1
#
_cell.length_a   1.000
_cell.length_b   1.000
_cell.length_c   1.000
_cell.angle_alpha   90.00
_cell.angle_beta   90.00
_cell.angle_gamma   90.00
#
_symmetry.space_group_name_H-M   'P 1'
#
loop_
_entity.id
_entity.type
_entity.pdbx_description
1 polymer ?
#
loop_
_entity_poly.entity_id
_entity_poly.type
_entity_poly.pdbx_seq_one_letter_code
_entity_poly.pdbx_strand_id
1 'polypeptide(L)'
;MDYCDFMLQSKKSIIDVSAKGRVERINFNNATRDSVLDLPVHQVQPFYRALRAYVDIMNRPENVVTYRMMPGDMVTFDNWRLLHGRKPYVSKPDRLRHLEGAYLDWDEVMSRLRILRSSVHRNI
;
A
#
# COMPACT_ATOMS: atom_id res chain seq x y z
N MET A 1 9.50 -15.39 -3.50
CA MET A 1 9.95 -15.74 -4.85
C MET A 1 8.69 -15.83 -5.67
N ASP A 2 8.53 -14.93 -6.63
CA ASP A 2 7.45 -15.04 -7.60
C ASP A 2 7.71 -16.28 -8.45
N TYR A 3 6.67 -17.07 -8.71
CA TYR A 3 6.77 -18.43 -9.26
C TYR A 3 6.91 -18.48 -10.80
N CYS A 4 7.12 -17.35 -11.47
CA CYS A 4 7.24 -17.27 -12.92
C CYS A 4 8.08 -16.06 -13.36
N ASP A 5 8.60 -16.12 -14.59
CA ASP A 5 9.22 -14.96 -15.24
C ASP A 5 8.15 -13.91 -15.54
N PHE A 6 8.40 -12.66 -15.13
CA PHE A 6 7.57 -11.51 -15.48
C PHE A 6 8.43 -10.26 -15.63
N MET A 7 8.00 -9.35 -16.50
CA MET A 7 8.65 -8.06 -16.72
C MET A 7 7.59 -6.96 -16.68
N LEU A 8 7.39 -6.36 -15.50
CA LEU A 8 6.41 -5.31 -15.29
C LEU A 8 7.11 -3.95 -15.18
N GLN A 9 6.65 -2.98 -15.97
CA GLN A 9 7.02 -1.57 -15.83
C GLN A 9 5.76 -0.71 -15.73
N SER A 10 5.83 0.35 -14.93
CA SER A 10 4.74 1.31 -14.82
C SER A 10 5.25 2.70 -14.46
N LYS A 11 4.50 3.72 -14.87
CA LYS A 11 4.72 5.12 -14.46
C LYS A 11 3.44 5.62 -13.80
N LYS A 12 3.55 6.09 -12.56
CA LYS A 12 2.45 6.63 -11.76
C LYS A 12 2.94 7.78 -10.88
N SER A 13 2.06 8.73 -10.61
CA SER A 13 2.29 9.74 -9.58
C SER A 13 2.22 9.08 -8.19
N ILE A 14 3.15 9.43 -7.29
CA ILE A 14 3.14 8.92 -5.91
C ILE A 14 1.84 9.30 -5.20
N ILE A 15 1.41 10.56 -5.34
CA ILE A 15 0.10 11.03 -4.90
C ILE A 15 -0.76 11.19 -6.16
N ASP A 16 -1.68 10.27 -6.37
CA ASP A 16 -2.63 10.29 -7.49
C ASP A 16 -3.83 11.16 -7.11
N VAL A 17 -4.18 12.12 -7.96
CA VAL A 17 -5.24 13.09 -7.68
C VAL A 17 -6.27 13.11 -8.80
N SER A 18 -7.54 13.16 -8.40
CA SER A 18 -8.67 13.37 -9.29
C SER A 18 -8.59 14.73 -10.00
N ALA A 19 -9.39 14.91 -11.05
CA ALA A 19 -9.60 16.21 -11.70
C ALA A 19 -10.10 17.32 -10.74
N LYS A 20 -10.63 16.95 -9.57
CA LYS A 20 -11.07 17.89 -8.52
C LYS A 20 -10.02 18.14 -7.44
N GLY A 21 -8.79 17.66 -7.62
CA GLY A 21 -7.69 17.82 -6.66
C GLY A 21 -7.79 16.94 -5.41
N ARG A 22 -8.76 16.01 -5.35
CA ARG A 22 -8.85 15.03 -4.26
C ARG A 22 -7.87 13.89 -4.49
N VAL A 23 -7.15 13.47 -3.45
CA VAL A 23 -6.30 12.28 -3.49
C VAL A 23 -7.16 11.04 -3.67
N GLU A 24 -6.84 10.22 -4.67
CA GLU A 24 -7.54 8.97 -4.97
C GLU A 24 -6.72 7.73 -4.61
N ARG A 25 -5.39 7.81 -4.74
CA ARG A 25 -4.50 6.68 -4.47
C ARG A 25 -3.08 7.13 -4.13
N ILE A 26 -2.40 6.36 -3.30
CA ILE A 26 -0.96 6.46 -3.07
C ILE A 26 -0.23 5.32 -3.81
N ASN A 27 0.65 5.66 -4.74
CA ASN A 27 1.46 4.70 -5.50
C ASN A 27 2.92 4.76 -5.04
N PHE A 28 3.24 4.15 -3.90
CA PHE A 28 4.60 4.22 -3.35
C PHE A 28 5.07 2.90 -2.74
N ASN A 29 6.08 2.34 -3.39
CA ASN A 29 6.93 1.29 -2.82
C ASN A 29 8.37 1.58 -3.26
N ASN A 30 9.23 1.96 -2.30
CA ASN A 30 10.60 2.37 -2.62
C ASN A 30 11.46 1.20 -3.14
N ALA A 31 11.16 -0.05 -2.75
CA ALA A 31 11.94 -1.21 -3.18
C ALA A 31 11.73 -1.56 -4.67
N THR A 32 10.56 -1.22 -5.22
CA THR A 32 10.20 -1.47 -6.62
C THR A 32 10.25 -0.22 -7.48
N ARG A 33 10.66 0.93 -6.92
CA ARG A 33 10.83 2.16 -7.71
C ARG A 33 12.06 1.97 -8.60
N ASP A 34 11.87 2.14 -9.90
CA ASP A 34 12.94 1.98 -10.88
C ASP A 34 14.11 2.96 -10.60
N SER A 35 15.30 2.51 -10.99
CA SER A 35 16.47 3.36 -11.16
C SER A 35 16.28 4.44 -12.23
N VAL A 36 15.45 4.16 -13.24
CA VAL A 36 15.07 5.11 -14.28
C VAL A 36 14.06 6.11 -13.70
N LEU A 37 14.52 7.36 -13.53
CA LEU A 37 13.68 8.49 -13.13
C LEU A 37 13.49 9.43 -14.32
N ASP A 38 12.33 9.33 -14.96
CA ASP A 38 11.98 10.11 -16.15
C ASP A 38 11.55 11.54 -15.79
N LEU A 39 12.51 12.37 -15.41
CA LEU A 39 12.34 13.78 -15.06
C LEU A 39 13.53 14.61 -15.58
N PRO A 40 13.33 15.89 -15.93
CA PRO A 40 14.44 16.80 -16.20
C PRO A 40 15.42 16.84 -15.02
N VAL A 41 16.72 16.93 -15.30
CA VAL A 41 17.79 16.88 -14.27
C VAL A 41 17.57 17.89 -13.14
N HIS A 42 17.12 19.11 -13.48
CA HIS A 42 16.85 20.17 -12.49
C HIS A 42 15.69 19.84 -11.52
N GLN A 43 14.83 18.88 -11.85
CA GLN A 43 13.71 18.44 -11.01
C GLN A 43 14.03 17.25 -10.11
N VAL A 44 15.15 16.55 -10.34
CA VAL A 44 15.53 15.35 -9.57
C VAL A 44 15.68 15.67 -8.08
N GLN A 45 16.49 16.68 -7.73
CA GLN A 45 16.68 17.08 -6.33
C GLN A 45 15.39 17.61 -5.67
N PRO A 46 14.61 18.50 -6.30
CA PRO A 46 13.28 18.86 -5.81
C PRO A 46 12.36 17.66 -5.53
N PHE A 47 12.32 16.69 -6.44
CA PHE A 47 11.53 15.46 -6.26
C PHE A 47 11.95 14.70 -5.01
N TYR A 48 13.26 14.46 -4.81
CA TYR A 48 13.75 13.76 -3.62
C TYR A 48 13.51 14.54 -2.32
N ARG A 49 13.58 15.88 -2.34
CA ARG A 49 13.21 16.70 -1.18
C ARG A 49 11.74 16.54 -0.81
N ALA A 50 10.85 16.58 -1.81
CA ALA A 50 9.42 16.36 -1.59
C ALA A 50 9.13 14.94 -1.08
N LEU A 51 9.77 13.92 -1.68
CA LEU A 51 9.65 12.54 -1.25
C LEU A 51 10.13 12.35 0.19
N ARG A 52 11.26 12.97 0.55
CA ARG A 52 11.78 12.93 1.92
C ARG A 52 10.80 13.52 2.92
N ALA A 53 10.26 14.71 2.63
CA ALA A 53 9.26 15.36 3.47
C ALA A 53 8.00 14.48 3.64
N TYR A 54 7.54 13.84 2.56
CA TYR A 54 6.42 12.90 2.62
C TYR A 54 6.72 11.70 3.53
N VAL A 55 7.89 11.08 3.38
CA VAL A 55 8.33 9.97 4.24
C VAL A 55 8.49 10.38 5.70
N ASP A 56 9.02 11.57 5.97
CA ASP A 56 9.14 12.07 7.35
C ASP A 56 7.76 12.30 7.98
N ILE A 57 6.76 12.79 7.22
CA ILE A 57 5.37 12.91 7.69
C ILE A 57 4.78 11.53 7.98
N MET A 58 4.95 10.56 7.08
CA MET A 58 4.41 9.20 7.25
C MET A 58 4.96 8.52 8.51
N ASN A 59 6.21 8.79 8.88
CA ASN A 59 6.87 8.18 10.03
C ASN A 59 6.64 8.90 11.37
N ARG A 60 5.86 9.99 11.39
CA ARG A 60 5.52 10.65 12.65
C ARG A 60 4.72 9.69 13.54
N PRO A 61 4.99 9.62 14.85
CA PRO A 61 4.32 8.66 15.74
C PRO A 61 2.79 8.70 15.69
N GLU A 62 2.21 9.89 15.53
CA GLU A 62 0.77 10.10 15.42
C GLU A 62 0.15 9.54 14.13
N ASN A 63 0.96 9.28 13.10
CA ASN A 63 0.54 8.74 11.80
C ASN A 63 0.78 7.22 11.68
N VAL A 64 1.39 6.58 12.67
CA VAL A 64 1.79 5.17 12.62
C VAL A 64 1.01 4.34 13.64
N VAL A 65 0.24 3.37 13.15
CA VAL A 65 -0.37 2.34 13.99
C VAL A 65 0.50 1.08 13.93
N THR A 66 0.97 0.61 15.07
CA THR A 66 1.74 -0.65 15.17
C THR A 66 0.88 -1.74 15.81
N TYR A 67 0.78 -2.87 15.11
CA TYR A 67 0.12 -4.08 15.60
C TYR A 67 1.01 -5.30 15.36
N ARG A 68 1.03 -6.24 16.31
CA ARG A 68 1.74 -7.51 16.18
C ARG A 68 0.73 -8.62 15.93
N MET A 69 0.71 -9.12 14.70
CA MET A 69 -0.12 -10.28 14.33
C MET A 69 0.36 -11.55 15.04
N MET A 70 -0.61 -12.32 15.51
CA MET A 70 -0.50 -13.65 16.07
C MET A 70 -1.02 -14.69 15.07
N PRO A 71 -0.65 -15.98 15.21
CA PRO A 71 -1.23 -17.04 14.37
C PRO A 71 -2.76 -17.03 14.47
N GLY A 72 -3.44 -17.02 13.33
CA GLY A 72 -4.90 -16.91 13.23
C GLY A 72 -5.41 -15.49 12.98
N ASP A 73 -4.59 -14.46 13.21
CA ASP A 73 -4.99 -13.08 12.91
C ASP A 73 -5.05 -12.83 11.40
N MET A 74 -6.05 -12.06 10.99
CA MET A 74 -6.18 -11.51 9.65
C MET A 74 -6.31 -10.00 9.73
N VAL A 75 -5.62 -9.30 8.83
CA VAL A 75 -5.80 -7.87 8.61
C VAL A 75 -6.26 -7.63 7.17
N THR A 76 -7.31 -6.83 7.01
CA THR A 76 -7.77 -6.34 5.72
C THR A 76 -7.68 -4.82 5.72
N PHE A 77 -7.20 -4.24 4.63
CA PHE A 77 -6.99 -2.80 4.54
C PHE A 77 -7.06 -2.30 3.10
N ASP A 78 -7.32 -1.01 2.96
CA ASP A 78 -7.33 -0.31 1.68
C ASP A 78 -5.90 -0.04 1.20
N ASN A 79 -5.41 -0.82 0.24
CA ASN A 79 -4.07 -0.64 -0.32
C ASN A 79 -3.93 0.60 -1.24
N TRP A 80 -5.03 1.27 -1.62
CA TRP A 80 -4.94 2.56 -2.32
C TRP A 80 -4.74 3.73 -1.36
N ARG A 81 -5.14 3.56 -0.09
CA ARG A 81 -5.09 4.59 0.94
C ARG A 81 -3.95 4.40 1.94
N LEU A 82 -3.79 3.18 2.45
CA LEU A 82 -2.86 2.86 3.53
C LEU A 82 -1.54 2.34 2.96
N LEU A 83 -0.45 2.92 3.45
CA LEU A 83 0.86 2.27 3.36
C LEU A 83 1.05 1.35 4.56
N HIS A 84 1.81 0.29 4.36
CA HIS A 84 2.11 -0.65 5.41
C HIS A 84 3.59 -1.06 5.34
N GLY A 85 4.10 -1.50 6.49
CA GLY A 85 5.47 -1.95 6.63
C GLY A 85 5.58 -2.93 7.78
N ARG A 86 6.81 -3.37 8.05
CA ARG A 86 7.10 -4.26 9.18
C ARG A 86 8.39 -3.80 9.84
N LYS A 87 8.47 -4.00 11.16
CA LYS A 87 9.74 -3.88 11.88
C LYS A 87 10.68 -5.03 11.48
N PRO A 88 12.00 -4.81 11.51
CA PRO A 88 12.96 -5.87 11.25
C PRO A 88 12.84 -6.99 12.29
N TYR A 89 13.25 -8.20 11.91
CA TYR A 89 13.33 -9.36 12.80
C TYR A 89 14.50 -10.25 12.37
N VAL A 90 14.97 -11.08 13.29
CA VAL A 90 16.00 -12.08 13.02
C VAL A 90 15.31 -13.40 12.68
N SER A 91 15.57 -13.93 11.49
CA SER A 91 15.11 -15.27 11.11
C SER A 91 16.02 -16.30 11.75
N LYS A 92 15.43 -17.29 12.43
CA LYS A 92 16.13 -18.45 13.00
C LYS A 92 15.37 -19.74 12.61
N PRO A 93 16.04 -20.89 12.51
CA PRO A 93 15.39 -22.16 12.15
C PRO A 93 14.21 -22.53 13.06
N ASP A 94 14.30 -22.17 14.35
CA ASP A 94 13.27 -22.40 15.38
C ASP A 94 12.18 -21.31 15.43
N ARG A 95 12.32 -20.23 14.65
CA ARG A 95 11.42 -19.07 14.64
C ARG A 95 11.08 -18.66 13.21
N LEU A 96 10.22 -19.46 12.60
CA LEU A 96 9.65 -19.18 11.29
C LEU A 96 8.55 -18.10 11.41
N ARG A 97 8.50 -17.21 10.42
CA ARG A 97 7.42 -16.22 10.26
C ARG A 97 6.82 -16.39 8.87
N HIS A 98 5.59 -16.87 8.82
CA HIS A 98 4.83 -17.05 7.58
C HIS A 98 3.57 -16.16 7.63
N LEU A 99 3.30 -15.47 6.53
CA LEU A 99 2.04 -14.77 6.29
C LEU A 99 1.58 -15.16 4.89
N GLU A 100 0.30 -15.49 4.76
CA GLU A 100 -0.37 -15.68 3.49
C GLU A 100 -1.16 -14.42 3.16
N GLY A 101 -1.12 -14.00 1.91
CA GLY A 101 -1.76 -12.77 1.45
C GLY A 101 -2.48 -12.98 0.14
N ALA A 102 -3.56 -12.24 -0.06
CA ALA A 102 -4.33 -12.17 -1.28
C ALA A 102 -4.78 -10.72 -1.52
N TYR A 103 -5.17 -10.42 -2.75
CA TYR A 103 -5.70 -9.11 -3.13
C TYR A 103 -7.11 -9.28 -3.71
N LEU A 104 -7.94 -8.26 -3.52
CA LEU A 104 -9.27 -8.13 -4.11
C LEU A 104 -9.35 -6.82 -4.87
N ASP A 105 -10.15 -6.79 -5.93
CA ASP A 105 -10.51 -5.54 -6.59
C ASP A 105 -11.53 -4.77 -5.73
N TRP A 106 -11.41 -3.44 -5.70
CA TRP A 106 -12.35 -2.58 -5.02
C TRP A 106 -13.78 -2.69 -5.58
N ASP A 107 -13.93 -2.98 -6.87
CA ASP A 107 -15.24 -3.19 -7.49
C ASP A 107 -15.93 -4.46 -6.95
N GLU A 108 -15.18 -5.54 -6.70
CA GLU A 108 -15.70 -6.76 -6.09
C GLU A 108 -16.13 -6.51 -4.64
N VAL A 109 -15.27 -5.84 -3.86
CA VAL A 109 -15.55 -5.48 -2.47
C VAL A 109 -16.80 -4.60 -2.37
N MET A 110 -16.89 -3.57 -3.21
CA MET A 110 -18.03 -2.65 -3.22
C MET A 110 -19.31 -3.31 -3.73
N SER A 111 -19.22 -4.21 -4.71
CA SER A 111 -20.36 -5.01 -5.18
C SER A 111 -20.95 -5.84 -4.05
N ARG A 112 -20.10 -6.61 -3.33
CA ARG A 112 -20.54 -7.41 -2.19
C ARG A 112 -21.13 -6.53 -1.08
N LEU A 113 -20.52 -5.38 -0.80
CA LEU A 113 -21.03 -4.43 0.20
C LEU A 113 -22.43 -3.92 -0.13
N ARG A 114 -22.73 -3.59 -1.40
CA ARG A 114 -24.08 -3.14 -1.83
C ARG A 114 -25.14 -4.23 -1.63
N ILE A 115 -24.80 -5.49 -1.91
CA ILE A 115 -25.69 -6.64 -1.68
C ILE A 115 -25.95 -6.81 -0.18
N LEU A 116 -24.89 -6.81 0.64
CA LEU A 116 -25.00 -6.98 2.09
C LEU A 116 -25.82 -5.84 2.73
N ARG A 117 -25.61 -4.60 2.29
CA ARG A 117 -26.42 -3.46 2.74
C ARG A 117 -27.89 -3.71 2.43
N SER A 118 -28.22 -4.09 1.20
CA SER A 118 -29.60 -4.38 0.81
C SER A 118 -30.22 -5.54 1.62
N SER A 119 -29.46 -6.62 1.88
CA SER A 119 -29.98 -7.78 2.62
C SER A 119 -30.21 -7.48 4.10
N VAL A 120 -29.31 -6.74 4.74
CA VAL A 120 -29.44 -6.39 6.16
C VAL A 120 -30.63 -5.45 6.37
N HIS A 121 -30.85 -4.46 5.48
CA HIS A 121 -31.96 -3.52 5.61
C HIS A 121 -33.33 -4.12 5.24
N ARG A 122 -33.38 -5.25 4.52
CA ARG A 122 -34.65 -5.97 4.25
C ARG A 122 -35.08 -6.90 5.39
N ASN A 123 -34.17 -7.20 6.32
CA ASN A 123 -34.40 -8.10 7.46
C ASN A 123 -34.67 -7.34 8.77
N ILE A 124 -34.90 -6.03 8.68
CA ILE A 124 -35.40 -5.14 9.74
C ILE A 124 -36.69 -4.52 9.22
#